data_AF-A0A7X4A7W3-F1
#
_entry.id   AF-A0A7X4A7W3-F1
#
_cell.length_a   1.000
_cell.length_b   1.000
_cell.length_c   1.000
_cell.angle_alpha   90.00
_cell.angle_beta   90.00
_cell.angle_gamma   90.00
#
_symmetry.space_group_name_H-M   'P 1'
#
loop_
_entity.id
_entity.type
_entity.pdbx_description
1 polymer ?
#
loop_
_entity_poly.entity_id
_entity_poly.type
_entity_poly.pdbx_seq_one_letter_code
_entity_poly.pdbx_strand_id
1 'polypeptide(L)'
;MPATEPTASPVAVTLYRWAGAWGPFKVKIPCGECSLTLDVIQDTMAHELDGIPVAVDIHDWLSEWWRPLPKGGWHAPIVIVEGRLVSQGHALNRGVLTEAVIDAWARRSAPAGNHLFGKETCPHCVRAKSYLAEAGIDYAYHDVVRDP
;
A
#
# COMPACT_ATOMS: atom_id res chain seq x y z
N MET A 1 -25.58 10.27 3.04
CA MET A 1 -25.49 8.83 3.39
C MET A 1 -24.20 8.66 4.15
N PRO A 2 -24.17 8.09 5.35
CA PRO A 2 -22.90 7.86 6.05
C PRO A 2 -22.12 6.82 5.25
N ALA A 3 -20.85 7.11 4.95
CA ALA A 3 -19.94 6.15 4.34
C ALA A 3 -19.84 4.96 5.29
N THR A 4 -20.14 3.75 4.80
CA THR A 4 -19.89 2.51 5.52
C THR A 4 -18.39 2.46 5.80
N GLU A 5 -17.99 2.68 7.05
CA GLU A 5 -16.61 2.49 7.47
C GLU A 5 -16.19 1.06 7.13
N PRO A 6 -15.05 0.87 6.44
CA PRO A 6 -14.61 -0.48 6.12
C PRO A 6 -14.29 -1.20 7.44
N THR A 7 -15.06 -2.24 7.74
CA THR A 7 -14.92 -3.12 8.91
C THR A 7 -13.65 -3.98 8.89
N ALA A 8 -12.73 -3.71 7.96
CA ALA A 8 -11.50 -4.45 7.77
C ALA A 8 -10.33 -3.77 8.50
N SER A 9 -9.53 -4.58 9.20
CA SER A 9 -8.33 -4.12 9.91
C SER A 9 -7.39 -3.33 9.00
N PRO A 10 -6.66 -2.32 9.51
CA PRO A 10 -5.69 -1.55 8.74
C PRO A 10 -4.61 -2.43 8.08
N VAL A 11 -4.08 -2.01 6.93
CA VAL A 11 -2.94 -2.68 6.27
C VAL A 11 -1.70 -2.45 7.11
N ALA A 12 -1.12 -3.53 7.62
CA ALA A 12 0.08 -3.43 8.44
C ALA A 12 1.32 -3.19 7.57
N VAL A 13 1.99 -2.06 7.77
CA VAL A 13 3.26 -1.68 7.16
C VAL A 13 4.30 -1.60 8.27
N THR A 14 5.36 -2.39 8.17
CA THR A 14 6.46 -2.39 9.14
C THR A 14 7.73 -1.85 8.51
N LEU A 15 8.30 -0.80 9.09
CA LEU A 15 9.60 -0.23 8.72
C LEU A 15 10.65 -0.62 9.77
N TYR A 16 11.69 -1.34 9.36
CA TYR A 16 12.90 -1.51 10.16
C TYR A 16 13.97 -0.53 9.69
N ARG A 17 14.32 0.43 10.53
CA ARG A 17 15.35 1.44 10.23
C ARG A 17 16.70 1.06 10.82
N TRP A 18 17.78 1.53 10.22
CA TRP A 18 19.14 1.40 10.77
C TRP A 18 19.28 2.27 12.03
N ALA A 19 18.89 1.69 13.16
CA ALA A 19 18.90 2.32 14.48
C ALA A 19 18.93 1.23 15.56
N GLY A 20 19.00 1.67 16.82
CA GLY A 20 18.98 0.80 17.99
C GLY A 20 20.35 0.35 18.47
N ALA A 21 20.32 -0.65 19.34
CA ALA A 21 21.48 -1.24 19.99
C ALA A 21 21.27 -2.73 20.25
N TRP A 22 22.36 -3.48 20.20
CA TRP A 22 22.43 -4.90 20.56
C TRP A 22 23.73 -5.15 21.34
N GLY A 23 23.57 -5.35 22.65
CA GLY A 23 24.71 -5.48 23.57
C GLY A 23 25.64 -4.26 23.51
N PRO A 24 26.95 -4.43 23.27
CA PRO A 24 27.90 -3.32 23.19
C PRO A 24 27.81 -2.53 21.86
N PHE A 25 27.09 -3.06 20.85
CA PHE A 25 26.94 -2.41 19.55
C PHE A 25 25.75 -1.46 19.55
N LYS A 26 25.96 -0.20 19.13
CA LYS A 26 24.92 0.82 19.00
C LYS A 26 25.11 1.60 17.71
N VAL A 27 24.02 1.82 16.99
CA VAL A 27 24.03 2.70 15.83
C VAL A 27 24.23 4.15 16.28
N LYS A 28 25.23 4.83 15.70
CA LYS A 28 25.53 6.24 15.96
C LYS A 28 25.33 7.13 14.74
N ILE A 29 25.42 6.56 13.55
CA ILE A 29 25.36 7.28 12.28
C ILE A 29 23.93 7.19 11.75
N PRO A 30 23.26 8.32 11.46
CA PRO A 30 21.94 8.32 10.86
C PRO A 30 22.01 7.76 9.43
N CYS A 31 20.98 7.00 9.03
CA CYS A 31 20.84 6.48 7.67
C CYS A 31 19.88 7.36 6.88
N GLY A 32 20.36 7.97 5.79
CA GLY A 32 19.56 8.85 4.94
C GLY A 32 18.45 8.10 4.20
N GLU A 33 18.72 6.87 3.76
CA GLU A 33 17.76 6.00 3.10
C GLU A 33 16.60 5.62 4.02
N CYS A 34 16.84 5.48 5.33
CA CYS A 34 15.79 5.24 6.32
C CYS A 34 14.87 6.45 6.47
N SER A 35 15.42 7.66 6.54
CA SER A 35 14.62 8.89 6.60
C SER A 35 13.79 9.06 5.33
N LEU A 36 14.41 8.92 4.17
CA LEU A 36 13.73 9.03 2.88
C LEU A 36 12.62 7.97 2.73
N THR A 37 12.87 6.74 3.19
CA THR A 37 11.85 5.68 3.18
C THR A 37 10.66 6.03 4.06
N LEU A 38 10.89 6.60 5.25
CA LEU A 38 9.81 7.03 6.13
C LEU A 38 8.98 8.15 5.49
N ASP A 39 9.65 9.15 4.90
CA ASP A 39 9.00 10.26 4.20
C ASP A 39 8.15 9.74 3.03
N VAL A 40 8.67 8.79 2.24
CA VAL A 40 7.92 8.13 1.17
C VAL A 40 6.69 7.42 1.72
N ILE A 41 6.80 6.67 2.83
CA ILE A 41 5.64 5.98 3.43
C ILE A 41 4.56 6.98 3.84
N GLN A 42 4.94 8.03 4.57
CA GLN A 42 4.00 9.04 5.08
C GLN A 42 3.33 9.80 3.94
N ASP A 43 4.09 10.20 2.93
CA ASP A 43 3.57 10.91 1.77
C ASP A 43 2.64 10.00 0.94
N THR A 44 3.00 8.72 0.78
CA THR A 44 2.16 7.74 0.07
C THR A 44 0.81 7.54 0.76
N MET A 45 0.80 7.53 2.09
CA MET A 45 -0.43 7.43 2.87
C MET A 45 -1.30 8.68 2.75
N ALA A 46 -0.69 9.86 2.63
CA ALA A 46 -1.41 11.13 2.55
C ALA A 46 -2.03 11.39 1.17
N HIS A 47 -1.45 10.82 0.10
CA HIS A 47 -1.81 11.20 -1.28
C HIS A 47 -2.32 10.05 -2.16
N GLU A 48 -1.75 8.85 -2.06
CA GLU A 48 -2.08 7.73 -2.95
C GLU A 48 -2.97 6.66 -2.32
N LEU A 49 -3.02 6.60 -0.99
CA LEU A 49 -3.75 5.57 -0.24
C LEU A 49 -4.98 6.14 0.49
N ASP A 50 -5.53 7.24 -0.01
CA ASP A 50 -6.76 7.81 0.54
C ASP A 50 -7.90 6.77 0.53
N GLY A 51 -8.62 6.69 1.65
CA GLY A 51 -9.66 5.67 1.87
C GLY A 51 -9.17 4.26 2.20
N ILE A 52 -7.86 3.98 2.22
CA ILE A 52 -7.32 2.70 2.69
C ILE A 52 -6.72 2.89 4.09
N PRO A 53 -7.24 2.22 5.13
CA PRO A 53 -6.65 2.30 6.47
C PRO A 53 -5.29 1.60 6.47
N VAL A 54 -4.23 2.32 6.83
CA VAL A 54 -2.85 1.80 6.92
C VAL A 54 -2.30 2.08 8.31
N ALA A 55 -1.68 1.08 8.93
CA ALA A 55 -0.97 1.21 10.20
C ALA A 55 0.53 1.02 9.97
N VAL A 56 1.34 1.98 10.44
CA VAL A 56 2.79 1.95 10.28
C VAL A 56 3.46 1.68 11.62
N ASP A 57 4.18 0.56 11.71
CA ASP A 57 5.02 0.21 12.84
C ASP A 57 6.50 0.43 12.49
N ILE A 58 7.21 1.17 13.33
CA ILE A 58 8.63 1.47 13.12
C ILE A 58 9.46 0.76 14.19
N HIS A 59 10.42 -0.03 13.74
CA HIS A 59 11.33 -0.78 14.59
C HIS A 59 12.79 -0.39 14.34
N ASP A 60 13.57 -0.43 15.40
CA ASP A 60 15.01 -0.26 15.33
C ASP A 60 15.65 -1.59 14.93
N TRP A 61 16.17 -1.67 13.70
CA TRP A 61 16.67 -2.91 13.11
C TRP A 61 17.72 -3.59 13.97
N LEU A 62 18.68 -2.86 14.55
CA LEU A 62 19.74 -3.48 15.35
C LEU A 62 19.19 -4.08 16.65
N SER A 63 18.16 -3.46 17.23
CA SER A 63 17.53 -3.97 18.45
C SER A 63 16.60 -5.14 18.20
N GLU A 64 16.09 -5.31 16.98
CA GLU A 64 15.05 -6.30 16.64
C GLU A 64 15.42 -7.10 15.38
N TRP A 65 16.72 -7.29 15.14
CA TRP A 65 17.28 -7.82 13.89
C TRP A 65 16.76 -9.21 13.52
N TRP A 66 16.31 -10.00 14.50
CA TRP A 66 15.74 -11.33 14.30
C TRP A 66 14.31 -11.31 13.75
N ARG A 67 13.56 -10.23 13.91
CA ARG A 67 12.16 -10.14 13.48
C ARG A 67 11.95 -10.11 11.96
N PRO A 68 12.74 -9.36 11.16
CA PRO A 68 12.56 -9.33 9.71
C PRO A 68 13.15 -10.56 8.99
N LEU A 69 14.05 -11.31 9.64
CA LEU A 69 14.75 -12.44 9.00
C LEU A 69 13.84 -13.53 8.45
N PRO A 70 12.79 -14.03 9.16
CA PRO A 70 11.88 -15.04 8.62
C PRO A 70 11.10 -14.57 7.39
N LYS A 71 11.02 -13.25 7.18
CA LYS A 71 10.37 -12.61 6.04
C LYS A 71 11.35 -12.26 4.91
N GLY A 72 12.63 -12.64 5.06
CA GLY A 72 13.70 -12.38 4.08
C GLY A 72 14.36 -11.01 4.18
N GLY A 73 14.02 -10.19 5.18
CA GLY A 73 14.59 -8.87 5.39
C GLY A 73 15.89 -8.95 6.19
N TRP A 74 17.00 -8.48 5.61
CA TRP A 74 18.33 -8.52 6.25
C TRP A 74 19.06 -7.18 6.23
N HIS A 75 18.74 -6.25 5.32
CA HIS A 75 19.42 -4.95 5.21
C HIS A 75 18.46 -3.78 5.39
N ALA A 76 18.67 -2.97 6.44
CA ALA A 76 17.90 -1.74 6.66
C ALA A 76 18.16 -0.67 5.58
N PRO A 77 17.18 0.19 5.23
CA PRO A 77 15.77 0.14 5.67
C PRO A 77 15.06 -1.09 5.10
N ILE A 78 14.20 -1.75 5.89
CA ILE A 78 13.38 -2.88 5.45
C ILE A 78 11.92 -2.49 5.55
N VAL A 79 11.16 -2.65 4.47
CA VAL A 79 9.72 -2.40 4.43
C VAL A 79 9.00 -3.71 4.20
N ILE A 80 8.06 -4.02 5.09
CA ILE A 80 7.24 -5.23 5.06
C ILE A 80 5.78 -4.80 5.05
N VAL A 81 4.98 -5.33 4.13
CA VAL A 81 3.53 -5.09 4.06
C VAL A 81 2.83 -6.43 4.26
N GLU A 82 2.00 -6.54 5.31
CA GLU A 82 1.27 -7.77 5.67
C GLU A 82 2.17 -9.03 5.71
N GLY A 83 3.37 -8.89 6.27
CA GLY A 83 4.34 -9.98 6.36
C GLY A 83 5.13 -10.26 5.08
N ARG A 84 4.82 -9.63 3.95
CA ARG A 84 5.59 -9.72 2.71
C ARG A 84 6.67 -8.66 2.66
N LEU A 85 7.90 -9.06 2.33
CA LEU A 85 9.00 -8.12 2.06
C LEU A 85 8.72 -7.32 0.78
N VAL A 86 8.79 -5.99 0.88
CA VAL A 86 8.50 -5.06 -0.23
C VAL A 86 9.74 -4.33 -0.71
N SER A 87 10.59 -3.89 0.21
CA SER A 87 11.84 -3.19 -0.13
C SER A 87 12.89 -3.44 0.96
N GLN A 88 14.16 -3.48 0.57
CA GLN A 88 15.25 -3.49 1.54
C GLN A 88 16.53 -2.83 1.01
N GLY A 89 17.33 -2.24 1.89
CA GLY A 89 18.69 -1.78 1.61
C GLY A 89 18.80 -0.56 0.68
N HIS A 90 17.68 0.06 0.32
CA HIS A 90 17.62 1.28 -0.49
C HIS A 90 16.34 2.06 -0.16
N ALA A 91 16.26 3.31 -0.63
CA ALA A 91 15.05 4.11 -0.48
C ALA A 91 13.83 3.44 -1.14
N LEU A 92 12.71 3.42 -0.43
CA LEU A 92 11.47 2.82 -0.92
C LEU A 92 10.95 3.51 -2.18
N ASN A 93 10.53 2.70 -3.16
CA ASN A 93 9.78 3.19 -4.31
C ASN A 93 8.30 3.36 -3.92
N ARG A 94 7.76 4.57 -4.15
CA ARG A 94 6.35 4.91 -3.89
C ARG A 94 5.38 3.93 -4.53
N GLY A 95 5.49 3.71 -5.85
CA GLY A 95 4.57 2.85 -6.59
C GLY A 95 4.58 1.41 -6.11
N VAL A 96 5.75 0.89 -5.70
CA VAL A 96 5.88 -0.45 -5.12
C VAL A 96 5.17 -0.56 -3.76
N LEU A 97 5.22 0.50 -2.94
CA LEU A 97 4.44 0.56 -1.69
C LEU A 97 2.94 0.63 -1.99
N THR A 98 2.53 1.53 -2.89
CA THR A 98 1.13 1.70 -3.28
C THR A 98 0.52 0.39 -3.77
N GLU A 99 1.19 -0.28 -4.71
CA GLU A 99 0.76 -1.59 -5.23
C GLU A 99 0.64 -2.62 -4.11
N ALA A 100 1.65 -2.72 -3.23
CA ALA A 100 1.67 -3.68 -2.15
C ALA A 100 0.51 -3.50 -1.16
N VAL A 101 0.20 -2.24 -0.81
CA VAL A 101 -0.89 -1.90 0.10
C VAL A 101 -2.25 -2.14 -0.54
N ILE A 102 -2.43 -1.72 -1.81
CA ILE A 102 -3.68 -1.93 -2.54
C ILE A 102 -3.96 -3.42 -2.74
N ASP A 103 -2.97 -4.24 -3.12
CA ASP A 103 -3.16 -5.70 -3.24
C ASP A 103 -3.54 -6.33 -1.89
N ALA A 104 -2.89 -5.92 -0.81
CA ALA A 104 -3.22 -6.38 0.54
C ALA A 104 -4.65 -6.00 0.97
N TRP A 105 -5.10 -4.80 0.60
CA TRP A 105 -6.44 -4.31 0.88
C TRP A 105 -7.50 -5.00 0.01
N ALA A 106 -7.26 -5.12 -1.29
CA ALA A 106 -8.19 -5.71 -2.25
C ALA A 106 -8.55 -7.17 -1.91
N ARG A 107 -7.64 -7.92 -1.29
CA ARG A 107 -7.89 -9.30 -0.83
C ARG A 107 -8.96 -9.40 0.26
N ARG A 108 -9.27 -8.30 0.96
CA ARG A 108 -10.22 -8.25 2.07
C ARG A 108 -11.36 -7.26 1.87
N SER A 109 -11.23 -6.32 0.95
CA SER A 109 -12.31 -5.42 0.54
C SER A 109 -13.03 -5.98 -0.68
N ALA A 110 -14.24 -6.51 -0.48
CA ALA A 110 -15.11 -6.83 -1.60
C ALA A 110 -15.65 -5.53 -2.20
N PRO A 111 -15.54 -5.31 -3.53
CA PRO A 111 -16.21 -4.19 -4.17
C PRO A 111 -17.73 -4.31 -4.01
N ALA A 112 -18.40 -3.18 -3.76
CA ALA A 112 -19.84 -3.14 -3.59
C ALA A 112 -20.53 -2.79 -4.92
N GLY A 113 -21.44 -3.65 -5.37
CA GLY A 113 -22.16 -3.44 -6.63
C GLY A 113 -21.29 -3.70 -7.87
N ASN A 114 -21.75 -3.22 -9.02
CA ASN A 114 -21.04 -3.40 -10.29
C ASN A 114 -20.19 -2.18 -10.62
N HIS A 115 -18.95 -2.43 -11.03
CA HIS A 115 -18.03 -1.38 -11.46
C HIS A 115 -17.65 -1.64 -12.92
N LEU A 116 -17.76 -0.60 -13.76
CA LEU A 116 -17.35 -0.66 -15.15
C LEU A 116 -16.20 0.31 -15.38
N PHE A 117 -15.01 -0.24 -15.64
CA PHE A 117 -13.82 0.52 -16.00
C PHE A 117 -13.70 0.58 -17.52
N GLY A 118 -13.48 1.77 -18.08
CA GLY A 118 -13.33 1.92 -19.52
C GLY A 118 -12.87 3.30 -19.94
N LYS A 119 -12.79 3.52 -21.25
CA LYS A 119 -12.55 4.83 -21.85
C LYS A 119 -13.87 5.35 -22.42
N GLU A 120 -14.25 6.58 -22.08
CA GLU A 120 -15.57 7.15 -22.41
C GLU A 120 -15.86 7.12 -23.91
N THR A 121 -14.84 7.38 -24.73
CA THR A 121 -14.93 7.40 -26.19
C THR A 121 -14.68 6.05 -26.87
N CYS A 122 -14.46 4.97 -26.11
CA CYS A 122 -14.24 3.65 -26.69
C CYS A 122 -15.58 3.03 -27.13
N PRO A 123 -15.76 2.65 -28.42
CA PRO A 123 -17.02 2.10 -28.92
C PRO A 123 -17.40 0.78 -28.23
N HIS A 124 -16.42 -0.02 -27.79
CA HIS A 124 -16.68 -1.24 -27.03
C HIS A 124 -17.18 -0.96 -25.61
N CYS A 125 -16.67 0.09 -24.95
CA CYS A 125 -17.14 0.51 -23.63
C CYS A 125 -18.56 1.08 -23.71
N VAL A 126 -18.86 1.89 -24.73
CA VAL A 126 -20.22 2.41 -24.98
C VAL A 126 -21.21 1.25 -25.19
N ARG A 127 -20.83 0.25 -25.98
CA ARG A 127 -21.66 -0.95 -26.20
C ARG A 127 -21.83 -1.80 -24.94
N ALA A 128 -20.79 -1.92 -24.11
CA ALA A 128 -20.92 -2.64 -22.83
C ALA A 128 -21.89 -1.92 -21.87
N LYS A 129 -21.86 -0.58 -21.82
CA LYS A 129 -22.82 0.24 -21.05
C LYS A 129 -24.26 0.00 -21.50
N SER A 130 -24.52 -0.07 -22.81
CA SER A 130 -25.88 -0.29 -23.32
C SER A 130 -26.41 -1.67 -22.91
N TYR A 131 -25.58 -2.72 -22.95
CA TYR A 131 -26.00 -4.05 -22.49
C TYR A 131 -26.36 -4.09 -21.01
N LEU A 132 -25.61 -3.40 -20.16
CA LEU A 132 -25.91 -3.30 -18.73
C LEU A 132 -27.22 -2.53 -18.49
N ALA A 133 -27.43 -1.42 -19.22
CA ALA A 133 -28.64 -0.62 -19.14
C ALA A 133 -29.89 -1.37 -19.62
N GLU A 134 -29.79 -2.10 -20.75
CA GLU A 134 -30.86 -2.93 -21.30
C GLU A 134 -31.24 -4.08 -20.35
N ALA A 135 -30.25 -4.62 -19.61
CA ALA A 135 -30.47 -5.66 -18.61
C ALA A 135 -30.98 -5.12 -17.25
N GLY A 136 -31.09 -3.80 -17.08
CA GLY A 136 -31.48 -3.18 -15.81
C GLY A 136 -30.44 -3.36 -14.69
N ILE A 137 -29.16 -3.47 -15.04
CA ILE A 137 -28.05 -3.66 -14.09
C ILE A 137 -27.42 -2.30 -13.78
N ASP A 138 -27.56 -1.85 -12.53
CA ASP A 138 -26.89 -0.63 -12.06
C ASP A 138 -25.37 -0.84 -11.95
N TYR A 139 -24.60 0.19 -12.35
CA TYR A 139 -23.13 0.17 -12.26
C TYR A 139 -22.54 1.57 -12.02
N ALA A 140 -21.38 1.62 -11.37
CA ALA A 140 -20.53 2.80 -11.29
C ALA A 140 -19.52 2.79 -12.45
N TYR A 141 -19.50 3.84 -13.27
CA TYR A 141 -18.53 3.97 -14.38
C TYR A 141 -17.27 4.73 -13.96
N HIS A 142 -16.12 4.19 -14.32
CA HIS A 142 -14.80 4.77 -14.05
C HIS A 142 -14.06 4.96 -15.37
N ASP A 143 -13.69 6.21 -15.69
CA ASP A 143 -12.92 6.51 -16.90
C ASP A 143 -11.42 6.38 -16.65
N VAL A 144 -10.81 5.31 -17.15
CA VAL A 144 -9.40 4.99 -16.89
C VAL A 144 -8.40 5.89 -17.63
N VAL A 145 -8.86 6.80 -18.48
CA VAL A 145 -8.02 7.75 -19.22
C VAL A 145 -8.05 9.13 -18.59
N ARG A 146 -9.25 9.58 -18.19
CA ARG A 146 -9.42 10.88 -17.53
C ARG A 146 -9.04 10.82 -16.06
N ASP A 147 -9.38 9.71 -15.40
CA ASP A 147 -9.25 9.50 -13.96
C ASP A 147 -8.37 8.23 -13.73
N PRO A 148 -7.06 8.29 -14.05
CA PRO A 148 -6.15 7.15 -14.04
C PRO A 148 -5.76 6.64 -12.64
#